data_AF-Q2YCF6-F1
#
_entry.id   AF-Q2YCF6-F1
#
_cell.length_a   1.000
_cell.length_b   1.000
_cell.length_c   1.000
_cell.angle_alpha   90.00
_cell.angle_beta   90.00
_cell.angle_gamma   90.00
#
_symmetry.space_group_name_H-M   'P 1'
#
loop_
_entity.id
_entity.type
_entity.pdbx_description
1 polymer ?
#
loop_
_entity_poly.entity_id
_entity_poly.type
_entity_poly.pdbx_seq_one_letter_code
_entity_poly.pdbx_strand_id
1 'polypeptide(L)'
;MDRLLFGDNQFFGVNHMSEEKARAQMMRFQDLTAVIDVLDNAYDEGVTSFMCTTHDRIAMVCDHMRSNPQRYKDFQFLPCMPYAHKYANAVTEDGMIGALKRFLPEEGIVNAALRGGMSLARKDIEGITTLLVDAEMKMFAGLNTPVIFLQNVVVDLLLGLDFKAAFRIFADHIKSRYNAEPGFITMNMPKLLDALEEVGIENPIVCANINKIGFRMCGGFEAYERALDEKKFRAIAMSVFASGAVPPREAIEWVCQQPNIQAIVFGASSKTNIRNTKSLVEEFWRIN
;
A
#
# COMPACT_ATOMS: atom_id res chain seq x y z
N MET A 1 12.99 5.79 -5.28
CA MET A 1 11.53 5.94 -5.24
C MET A 1 11.18 7.37 -5.60
N ASP A 2 10.15 7.58 -6.40
CA ASP A 2 9.66 8.91 -6.74
C ASP A 2 9.06 9.61 -5.51
N ARG A 3 9.17 10.94 -5.44
CA ARG A 3 8.61 11.73 -4.31
C ARG A 3 7.09 11.85 -4.35
N LEU A 4 6.48 11.59 -5.50
CA LEU A 4 5.05 11.70 -5.69
C LEU A 4 4.54 10.44 -6.38
N LEU A 5 3.64 9.74 -5.70
CA LEU A 5 3.05 8.49 -6.14
C LEU A 5 1.56 8.71 -6.38
N PHE A 6 1.04 8.17 -7.47
CA PHE A 6 -0.39 8.20 -7.74
C PHE A 6 -1.06 6.99 -7.09
N GLY A 7 -2.12 7.20 -6.31
CA GLY A 7 -2.92 6.15 -5.69
C GLY A 7 -4.11 5.74 -6.55
N ASP A 8 -4.76 4.63 -6.22
CA ASP A 8 -5.88 4.05 -6.98
C ASP A 8 -7.26 4.23 -6.33
N ASN A 9 -7.33 4.76 -5.09
CA ASN A 9 -8.56 4.89 -4.30
C ASN A 9 -9.75 5.51 -5.06
N GLN A 10 -9.49 6.53 -5.90
CA GLN A 10 -10.55 7.17 -6.70
C GLN A 10 -11.22 6.22 -7.69
N PHE A 11 -10.51 5.19 -8.18
CA PHE A 11 -11.05 4.24 -9.14
C PHE A 11 -12.03 3.26 -8.50
N PHE A 12 -11.99 3.12 -7.17
CA PHE A 12 -12.83 2.20 -6.41
C PHE A 12 -13.90 2.92 -5.58
N GLY A 13 -14.12 4.22 -5.82
CA GLY A 13 -15.12 5.01 -5.11
C GLY A 13 -14.81 5.19 -3.62
N VAL A 14 -13.53 5.08 -3.22
CA VAL A 14 -13.15 5.29 -1.83
C VAL A 14 -13.06 6.80 -1.59
N ASN A 15 -14.14 7.37 -1.03
CA ASN A 15 -14.20 8.78 -0.60
C ASN A 15 -14.80 8.87 0.81
N HIS A 16 -13.99 9.27 1.78
CA HIS A 16 -14.38 9.31 3.19
C HIS A 16 -15.20 10.56 3.57
N MET A 17 -15.29 11.57 2.71
CA MET A 17 -16.08 12.79 2.98
C MET A 17 -17.46 12.80 2.35
N SER A 18 -17.66 12.10 1.23
CA SER A 18 -18.88 12.21 0.44
C SER A 18 -19.22 10.89 -0.26
N GLU A 19 -20.31 10.28 0.20
CA GLU A 19 -20.88 9.07 -0.42
C GLU A 19 -21.37 9.34 -1.85
N GLU A 20 -21.91 10.53 -2.13
CA GLU A 20 -22.37 10.89 -3.47
C GLU A 20 -21.20 10.94 -4.46
N LYS A 21 -20.08 11.56 -4.07
CA LYS A 21 -18.85 11.55 -4.87
C LYS A 21 -18.28 10.15 -5.02
N ALA A 22 -18.29 9.34 -3.96
CA ALA A 22 -17.89 7.93 -4.02
C ALA A 22 -18.70 7.16 -5.08
N ARG A 23 -20.03 7.31 -5.08
CA ARG A 23 -20.93 6.66 -6.06
C ARG A 23 -20.67 7.16 -7.48
N ALA A 24 -20.54 8.47 -7.68
CA ALA A 24 -20.26 9.05 -8.99
C ALA A 24 -18.92 8.56 -9.57
N GLN A 25 -17.88 8.51 -8.75
CA GLN A 25 -16.58 7.96 -9.13
C GLN A 25 -16.68 6.46 -9.45
N MET A 26 -17.37 5.69 -8.62
CA MET A 26 -17.57 4.27 -8.86
C MET A 26 -18.26 3.99 -10.19
N MET A 27 -19.30 4.76 -10.54
CA MET A 27 -19.97 4.66 -11.85
C MET A 27 -19.04 5.04 -13.00
N ARG A 28 -18.33 6.17 -12.90
CA ARG A 28 -17.41 6.63 -13.96
C ARG A 28 -16.30 5.63 -14.23
N PHE A 29 -15.68 5.10 -13.18
CA PHE A 29 -14.51 4.24 -13.30
C PHE A 29 -14.85 2.75 -13.47
N GLN A 30 -16.12 2.40 -13.70
CA GLN A 30 -16.47 1.10 -14.30
C GLN A 30 -15.89 0.97 -15.72
N ASP A 31 -15.76 2.09 -16.44
CA ASP A 31 -15.11 2.16 -17.73
C ASP A 31 -13.57 2.19 -17.56
N LEU A 32 -12.89 1.19 -18.14
CA LEU A 32 -11.43 1.13 -18.16
C LEU A 32 -10.82 2.37 -18.83
N THR A 33 -11.45 2.88 -19.89
CA THR A 33 -10.95 4.04 -20.65
C THR A 33 -10.83 5.25 -19.72
N ALA A 34 -11.83 5.48 -18.86
CA ALA A 34 -11.80 6.55 -17.89
C ALA A 34 -10.67 6.40 -16.86
N VAL A 35 -10.28 5.17 -16.51
CA VAL A 35 -9.12 4.89 -15.65
C VAL A 35 -7.82 5.21 -16.38
N ILE A 36 -7.66 4.72 -17.61
CA ILE A 36 -6.48 4.98 -18.45
C ILE A 36 -6.32 6.48 -18.69
N ASP A 37 -7.38 7.22 -19.03
CA ASP A 37 -7.32 8.67 -19.24
C ASP A 37 -6.78 9.42 -18.01
N VAL A 38 -7.16 9.00 -16.80
CA VAL A 38 -6.66 9.62 -15.57
C VAL A 38 -5.20 9.26 -15.31
N LEU A 39 -4.80 8.02 -15.59
CA LEU A 39 -3.40 7.59 -15.48
C LEU A 39 -2.51 8.28 -16.52
N ASP A 40 -2.99 8.45 -17.74
CA ASP A 40 -2.31 9.22 -18.79
C ASP A 40 -2.15 10.68 -18.37
N ASN A 41 -3.19 11.28 -17.78
CA ASN A 41 -3.07 12.63 -17.22
C ASN A 41 -2.04 12.71 -16.09
N ALA A 42 -1.94 11.71 -15.21
CA ALA A 42 -0.91 11.67 -14.18
C ALA A 42 0.50 11.55 -14.78
N TYR A 43 0.65 10.64 -15.74
CA TYR A 43 1.91 10.38 -16.42
C TYR A 43 2.39 11.59 -17.24
N ASP A 44 1.49 12.26 -17.97
CA ASP A 44 1.81 13.45 -18.77
C ASP A 44 2.23 14.64 -17.93
N GLU A 45 1.75 14.72 -16.68
CA GLU A 45 2.23 15.70 -15.72
C GLU A 45 3.57 15.28 -15.08
N GLY A 46 4.06 14.06 -15.35
CA GLY A 46 5.34 13.55 -14.84
C GLY A 46 5.24 12.68 -13.59
N VAL A 47 4.04 12.22 -13.22
CA VAL A 47 3.84 11.25 -12.13
C VAL A 47 3.88 9.84 -12.72
N THR A 48 5.03 9.19 -12.63
CA THR A 48 5.34 7.91 -13.30
C THR A 48 5.15 6.68 -12.42
N SER A 49 4.93 6.87 -11.12
CA SER A 49 4.74 5.81 -10.13
C SER A 49 3.28 5.67 -9.73
N PHE A 50 2.72 4.46 -9.88
CA PHE A 50 1.34 4.14 -9.55
C PHE A 50 1.24 3.07 -8.46
N MET A 51 0.83 3.49 -7.27
CA MET A 51 0.57 2.65 -6.13
C MET A 51 -0.87 2.13 -6.18
N CYS A 52 -1.02 0.82 -6.32
CA CYS A 52 -2.32 0.22 -6.68
C CYS A 52 -2.57 -1.13 -6.01
N THR A 53 -3.84 -1.38 -5.72
CA THR A 53 -4.33 -2.66 -5.19
C THR A 53 -4.39 -3.72 -6.28
N THR A 54 -4.28 -5.00 -5.89
CA THR A 54 -4.30 -6.13 -6.82
C THR A 54 -5.73 -6.54 -7.22
N HIS A 55 -6.43 -5.64 -7.90
CA HIS A 55 -7.81 -5.83 -8.37
C HIS A 55 -7.86 -6.21 -9.85
N ASP A 56 -8.85 -7.01 -10.28
CA ASP A 56 -9.12 -7.34 -11.70
C ASP A 56 -9.06 -6.15 -12.68
N ARG A 57 -9.58 -4.97 -12.30
CA ARG A 57 -9.49 -3.78 -13.15
C ARG A 57 -8.04 -3.30 -13.32
N ILE A 58 -7.21 -3.46 -12.29
CA ILE A 58 -5.78 -3.15 -12.37
C ILE A 58 -5.06 -4.16 -13.25
N ALA A 59 -5.50 -5.43 -13.31
CA ALA A 59 -4.99 -6.38 -14.30
C ALA A 59 -5.27 -5.91 -15.74
N MET A 60 -6.47 -5.35 -16.00
CA MET A 60 -6.78 -4.76 -17.32
C MET A 60 -5.91 -3.54 -17.63
N VAL A 61 -5.61 -2.70 -16.63
CA VAL A 61 -4.65 -1.57 -16.77
C VAL A 61 -3.24 -2.10 -17.08
N CYS A 62 -2.80 -3.14 -16.37
CA CYS A 62 -1.52 -3.80 -16.61
C CYS A 62 -1.42 -4.31 -18.05
N ASP A 63 -2.47 -4.97 -18.56
CA ASP A 63 -2.52 -5.48 -19.94
C ASP A 63 -2.46 -4.35 -20.98
N HIS A 64 -3.18 -3.25 -20.74
CA HIS A 64 -3.12 -2.06 -21.58
C HIS A 64 -1.71 -1.47 -21.63
N MET A 65 -1.08 -1.25 -20.47
CA MET A 65 0.25 -0.63 -20.41
C MET A 65 1.33 -1.56 -20.99
N ARG A 66 1.24 -2.87 -20.73
CA ARG A 66 2.15 -3.89 -21.31
C ARG A 66 2.06 -3.92 -22.83
N SER A 67 0.86 -3.71 -23.38
CA SER A 67 0.63 -3.68 -24.83
C SER A 67 1.11 -2.38 -25.49
N ASN A 68 1.44 -1.35 -24.71
CA ASN A 68 1.87 -0.03 -25.19
C ASN A 68 3.23 0.40 -24.59
N PRO A 69 4.30 -0.42 -24.71
CA PRO A 69 5.54 -0.22 -23.97
C PRO A 69 6.27 1.08 -24.33
N GLN A 70 6.10 1.60 -25.54
CA GLN A 70 6.72 2.88 -25.95
C GLN A 70 6.13 4.06 -25.18
N ARG A 71 4.83 4.00 -24.86
CA ARG A 71 4.11 5.06 -24.15
C ARG A 71 4.43 5.06 -22.65
N TYR A 72 4.59 3.88 -22.07
CA TYR A 72 4.68 3.65 -20.62
C TYR A 72 6.06 3.13 -20.17
N LYS A 73 7.12 3.40 -20.94
CA LYS A 73 8.48 2.90 -20.67
C LYS A 73 9.01 3.24 -19.28
N ASP A 74 8.61 4.40 -18.74
CA ASP A 74 9.07 4.90 -17.44
C ASP A 74 8.03 4.62 -16.33
N PHE A 75 6.90 4.00 -16.67
CA PHE A 75 5.81 3.74 -15.74
C PHE A 75 6.20 2.62 -14.76
N GLN A 76 5.93 2.85 -13.48
CA GLN A 76 6.22 1.91 -12.39
C GLN A 76 4.95 1.56 -11.64
N PHE A 77 4.74 0.28 -11.41
CA PHE A 77 3.67 -0.21 -10.55
C PHE A 77 4.23 -0.47 -9.15
N LEU A 78 3.55 0.05 -8.13
CA LEU A 78 3.83 -0.25 -6.73
C LEU A 78 2.64 -1.05 -6.19
N PRO A 79 2.57 -2.36 -6.47
CA PRO A 79 1.43 -3.19 -6.11
C PRO A 79 1.28 -3.34 -4.60
N CYS A 80 0.04 -3.28 -4.13
CA CYS A 80 -0.34 -3.34 -2.73
C CYS A 80 -1.31 -4.50 -2.52
N MET A 81 -0.83 -5.57 -1.89
CA MET A 81 -1.56 -6.83 -1.74
C MET A 81 -1.85 -7.16 -0.27
N PRO A 82 -2.92 -7.93 0.02
CA PRO A 82 -3.97 -8.34 -0.89
C PRO A 82 -5.03 -7.25 -1.13
N TYR A 83 -5.77 -7.32 -2.22
CA TYR A 83 -7.01 -6.55 -2.36
C TYR A 83 -8.08 -7.05 -1.36
N ALA A 84 -8.28 -6.30 -0.28
CA ALA A 84 -9.07 -6.72 0.88
C ALA A 84 -10.51 -7.13 0.57
N HIS A 85 -11.20 -6.50 -0.41
CA HIS A 85 -12.60 -6.86 -0.71
C HIS A 85 -12.76 -8.25 -1.32
N LYS A 86 -11.73 -8.78 -1.98
CA LYS A 86 -11.67 -10.18 -2.42
C LYS A 86 -11.72 -11.15 -1.22
N TYR A 87 -11.18 -10.72 -0.08
CA TYR A 87 -11.16 -11.48 1.18
C TYR A 87 -12.30 -11.11 2.14
N ALA A 88 -12.82 -9.88 2.07
CA ALA A 88 -13.93 -9.42 2.90
C ALA A 88 -15.22 -10.18 2.54
N ASN A 89 -15.48 -10.48 1.27
CA ASN A 89 -16.61 -11.34 0.89
C ASN A 89 -16.46 -12.74 1.52
N ALA A 90 -15.24 -13.29 1.56
CA ALA A 90 -14.95 -14.54 2.27
C ALA A 90 -15.12 -14.42 3.80
N VAL A 91 -14.75 -13.29 4.42
CA VAL A 91 -14.92 -13.03 5.86
C VAL A 91 -16.39 -12.82 6.24
N THR A 92 -17.19 -12.28 5.31
CA THR A 92 -18.63 -12.06 5.52
C THR A 92 -19.41 -13.38 5.44
N GLU A 93 -18.94 -14.33 4.64
CA GLU A 93 -19.51 -15.68 4.54
C GLU A 93 -18.95 -16.66 5.59
N ASP A 94 -17.65 -16.60 5.93
CA ASP A 94 -16.97 -17.56 6.81
C ASP A 94 -16.75 -17.04 8.26
N GLY A 95 -17.04 -15.77 8.55
CA GLY A 95 -16.77 -15.12 9.83
C GLY A 95 -15.28 -14.84 10.10
N MET A 96 -14.97 -14.02 11.13
CA MET A 96 -13.58 -13.68 11.52
C MET A 96 -12.73 -14.93 11.84
N ILE A 97 -13.36 -16.00 12.35
CA ILE A 97 -12.72 -17.29 12.65
C ILE A 97 -12.47 -18.11 11.38
N GLY A 98 -13.37 -18.08 10.38
CA GLY A 98 -13.18 -18.80 9.13
C GLY A 98 -12.14 -18.15 8.22
N ALA A 99 -12.04 -16.82 8.24
CA ALA A 99 -10.92 -16.12 7.63
C ALA A 99 -9.59 -16.47 8.33
N LEU A 100 -9.55 -16.49 9.67
CA LEU A 100 -8.38 -16.94 10.43
C LEU A 100 -8.00 -18.39 10.09
N LYS A 101 -8.96 -19.31 9.92
CA LYS A 101 -8.76 -20.72 9.52
C LYS A 101 -8.32 -20.90 8.06
N ARG A 102 -8.57 -19.93 7.18
CA ARG A 102 -7.99 -19.90 5.83
C ARG A 102 -6.54 -19.41 5.84
N PHE A 103 -6.18 -18.55 6.79
CA PHE A 103 -4.81 -18.08 7.01
C PHE A 103 -3.98 -18.94 7.98
N LEU A 104 -4.63 -19.81 8.76
CA LEU A 104 -4.03 -20.76 9.68
C LEU A 104 -4.60 -22.16 9.38
N PRO A 105 -3.77 -23.13 8.93
CA PRO A 105 -4.27 -24.44 8.53
C PRO A 105 -5.00 -25.14 9.68
N GLU A 106 -6.26 -25.56 9.46
CA GLU A 106 -7.05 -26.35 10.43
C GLU A 106 -6.33 -27.63 10.89
N GLU A 107 -5.44 -28.18 10.05
CA GLU A 107 -4.79 -29.47 10.28
C GLU A 107 -3.36 -29.34 10.86
N GLY A 108 -2.77 -28.14 10.82
CA GLY A 108 -1.34 -27.97 11.11
C GLY A 108 -1.00 -27.95 12.59
N ILE A 109 -1.86 -27.35 13.43
CA ILE A 109 -1.54 -27.12 14.84
C ILE A 109 -1.79 -28.37 15.69
N VAL A 110 -2.84 -29.13 15.38
CA VAL A 110 -3.20 -30.35 16.15
C VAL A 110 -2.22 -31.50 15.88
N ASN A 111 -1.74 -31.66 14.63
CA ASN A 111 -0.71 -32.66 14.30
C ASN A 111 0.71 -32.23 14.71
N ALA A 112 1.03 -30.93 14.68
CA ALA A 112 2.35 -30.43 15.10
C ALA A 112 2.58 -30.52 16.62
N ALA A 113 1.52 -30.37 17.42
CA ALA A 113 1.57 -30.58 18.87
C ALA A 113 1.82 -32.05 19.24
N LEU A 114 1.29 -33.00 18.46
CA LEU A 114 1.47 -34.45 18.68
C LEU A 114 2.84 -34.99 18.25
N ARG A 115 3.60 -34.27 17.42
CA ARG A 115 4.90 -34.73 16.87
C ARG A 115 6.08 -33.80 17.13
N GLY A 116 5.94 -32.77 17.95
CA GLY A 116 7.06 -31.89 18.33
C GLY A 116 7.61 -31.02 17.19
N GLY A 117 6.77 -30.64 16.23
CA GLY A 117 7.20 -30.09 14.94
C GLY A 117 6.93 -28.59 14.74
N MET A 118 7.41 -27.71 15.61
CA MET A 118 7.29 -26.24 15.39
C MET A 118 7.90 -25.79 14.05
N SER A 119 8.90 -26.50 13.52
CA SER A 119 9.53 -26.19 12.23
C SER A 119 8.65 -26.53 11.01
N LEU A 120 7.80 -27.55 11.09
CA LEU A 120 6.90 -27.94 10.01
C LEU A 120 5.75 -26.94 9.86
N ALA A 121 5.12 -26.54 10.97
CA ALA A 121 4.05 -25.55 10.95
C ALA A 121 4.50 -24.18 10.39
N ARG A 122 5.75 -23.76 10.66
CA ARG A 122 6.32 -22.53 10.08
C ARG A 122 6.51 -22.62 8.56
N LYS A 123 6.99 -23.77 8.05
CA LYS A 123 7.18 -23.99 6.61
C LYS A 123 5.87 -23.97 5.84
N ASP A 124 4.80 -24.49 6.43
CA ASP A 124 3.48 -24.50 5.79
C ASP A 124 2.91 -23.07 5.67
N ILE A 125 3.05 -22.25 6.71
CA ILE A 125 2.61 -20.84 6.69
C ILE A 125 3.42 -20.02 5.70
N GLU A 126 4.75 -20.21 5.68
CA GLU A 126 5.64 -19.57 4.71
C GLU A 126 5.26 -19.95 3.27
N GLY A 127 5.05 -21.24 3.00
CA GLY A 127 4.64 -21.72 1.68
C GLY A 127 3.30 -21.13 1.22
N ILE A 128 2.28 -21.11 2.08
CA ILE A 128 0.97 -20.54 1.73
C ILE A 128 1.06 -19.03 1.49
N THR A 129 1.78 -18.31 2.35
CA THR A 129 1.94 -16.84 2.24
C THR A 129 2.61 -16.46 0.93
N THR A 130 3.70 -17.14 0.59
CA THR A 130 4.47 -16.89 -0.65
C THR A 130 3.67 -17.24 -1.90
N LEU A 131 2.87 -18.31 -1.88
CA LEU A 131 1.95 -18.66 -2.98
C LEU A 131 0.86 -17.62 -3.21
N LEU A 132 0.30 -17.04 -2.14
CA LEU A 132 -0.70 -15.96 -2.26
C LEU A 132 -0.08 -14.69 -2.86
N VAL A 133 1.12 -14.32 -2.41
CA VAL A 133 1.89 -13.22 -3.00
C VAL A 133 2.13 -13.49 -4.50
N ASP A 134 2.52 -14.71 -4.85
CA ASP A 134 2.77 -15.09 -6.24
C ASP A 134 1.51 -15.02 -7.10
N ALA A 135 0.36 -15.42 -6.57
CA ALA A 135 -0.90 -15.35 -7.29
C ALA A 135 -1.29 -13.89 -7.61
N GLU A 136 -1.13 -12.99 -6.65
CA GLU A 136 -1.43 -11.55 -6.83
C GLU A 136 -0.42 -10.87 -7.76
N MET A 137 0.86 -11.29 -7.73
CA MET A 137 1.91 -10.73 -8.58
C MET A 137 1.85 -11.16 -10.06
N LYS A 138 1.12 -12.23 -10.40
CA LYS A 138 0.99 -12.71 -11.79
C LYS A 138 0.55 -11.64 -12.78
N MET A 139 -0.35 -10.74 -12.38
CA MET A 139 -0.84 -9.68 -13.27
C MET A 139 0.25 -8.64 -13.64
N PHE A 140 1.28 -8.51 -12.82
CA PHE A 140 2.39 -7.58 -13.05
C PHE A 140 3.57 -8.20 -13.83
N ALA A 141 3.44 -9.45 -14.29
CA ALA A 141 4.49 -10.09 -15.05
C ALA A 141 4.90 -9.26 -16.28
N GLY A 142 6.21 -9.04 -16.43
CA GLY A 142 6.79 -8.22 -17.51
C GLY A 142 6.61 -6.71 -17.34
N LEU A 143 6.09 -6.24 -16.20
CA LEU A 143 5.98 -4.82 -15.85
C LEU A 143 7.00 -4.45 -14.77
N ASN A 144 7.30 -3.16 -14.67
CA ASN A 144 8.26 -2.66 -13.69
C ASN A 144 7.60 -2.52 -12.30
N THR A 145 7.98 -3.39 -11.36
CA THR A 145 7.48 -3.38 -9.97
C THR A 145 8.63 -3.24 -8.96
N PRO A 146 9.20 -2.03 -8.78
CA PRO A 146 10.39 -1.85 -7.95
C PRO A 146 10.12 -2.01 -6.45
N VAL A 147 8.87 -1.82 -6.02
CA VAL A 147 8.44 -1.97 -4.61
C VAL A 147 7.12 -2.70 -4.55
N ILE A 148 7.01 -3.70 -3.67
CA ILE A 148 5.81 -4.50 -3.48
C ILE A 148 5.34 -4.37 -2.03
N PHE A 149 4.09 -3.96 -1.84
CA PHE A 149 3.53 -3.60 -0.54
C PHE A 149 2.63 -4.68 0.05
N LEU A 150 2.78 -4.92 1.35
CA LEU A 150 1.78 -5.59 2.16
C LEU A 150 0.77 -4.55 2.68
N GLN A 151 -0.51 -4.78 2.41
CA GLN A 151 -1.63 -3.88 2.72
C GLN A 151 -1.92 -3.78 4.21
N ASN A 152 -2.47 -2.64 4.63
CA ASN A 152 -2.72 -2.34 6.04
C ASN A 152 -3.68 -3.33 6.71
N VAL A 153 -4.67 -3.87 5.97
CA VAL A 153 -5.57 -4.89 6.51
C VAL A 153 -4.82 -6.13 7.01
N VAL A 154 -3.73 -6.52 6.34
CA VAL A 154 -2.91 -7.68 6.74
C VAL A 154 -1.85 -7.24 7.74
N VAL A 155 -1.17 -6.13 7.48
CA VAL A 155 -0.12 -5.63 8.38
C VAL A 155 -0.66 -5.38 9.79
N ASP A 156 -1.77 -4.64 9.90
CA ASP A 156 -2.34 -4.28 11.19
C ASP A 156 -2.97 -5.50 11.91
N LEU A 157 -3.48 -6.48 11.15
CA LEU A 157 -3.93 -7.76 11.71
C LEU A 157 -2.76 -8.55 12.29
N LEU A 158 -1.65 -8.67 11.56
CA LEU A 158 -0.43 -9.35 12.02
C LEU A 158 0.15 -8.67 13.26
N LEU A 159 0.12 -7.32 13.32
CA LEU A 159 0.50 -6.55 14.52
C LEU A 159 -0.45 -6.80 15.70
N GLY A 160 -1.74 -7.00 15.44
CA GLY A 160 -2.74 -7.33 16.46
C GLY A 160 -2.56 -8.73 17.04
N LEU A 161 -2.16 -9.69 16.20
CA LEU A 161 -1.89 -11.09 16.58
C LEU A 161 -0.47 -11.33 17.10
N ASP A 162 0.38 -10.29 17.15
CA ASP A 162 1.80 -10.37 17.50
C ASP A 162 2.61 -11.33 16.59
N PHE A 163 2.13 -11.57 15.36
CA PHE A 163 2.77 -12.50 14.43
C PHE A 163 3.83 -11.84 13.54
N LYS A 164 4.86 -11.26 14.19
CA LYS A 164 5.89 -10.43 13.52
C LYS A 164 6.71 -11.18 12.47
N ALA A 165 6.91 -12.49 12.65
CA ALA A 165 7.70 -13.32 11.73
C ALA A 165 7.18 -13.30 10.28
N ALA A 166 5.87 -13.07 10.09
CA ALA A 166 5.26 -12.95 8.77
C ALA A 166 5.83 -11.77 7.95
N PHE A 167 6.24 -10.67 8.60
CA PHE A 167 6.87 -9.54 7.91
C PHE A 167 8.21 -9.92 7.30
N ARG A 168 9.00 -10.74 8.01
CA ARG A 168 10.29 -11.21 7.52
C ARG A 168 10.13 -12.17 6.35
N ILE A 169 9.19 -13.10 6.46
CA ILE A 169 8.83 -14.04 5.37
C ILE A 169 8.45 -13.26 4.11
N PHE A 170 7.56 -12.28 4.23
CA PHE A 170 7.17 -11.42 3.11
C PHE A 170 8.39 -10.68 2.53
N ALA A 171 9.19 -10.03 3.38
CA ALA A 171 10.34 -9.26 2.95
C ALA A 171 11.38 -10.09 2.18
N ASP A 172 11.70 -11.30 2.67
CA ASP A 172 12.66 -12.20 2.04
C ASP A 172 12.13 -12.76 0.72
N HIS A 173 10.83 -13.09 0.64
CA HIS A 173 10.20 -13.55 -0.60
C HIS A 173 10.20 -12.48 -1.67
N ILE A 174 9.83 -11.24 -1.34
CA ILE A 174 9.83 -10.12 -2.29
C ILE A 174 11.24 -9.87 -2.87
N LYS A 175 12.26 -9.86 -2.01
CA LYS A 175 13.65 -9.67 -2.45
C LYS A 175 14.15 -10.82 -3.32
N SER A 176 13.91 -12.06 -2.91
CA SER A 176 14.47 -13.24 -3.58
C SER A 176 13.73 -13.61 -4.87
N ARG A 177 12.41 -13.48 -4.90
CA ARG A 177 11.57 -13.90 -6.04
C ARG A 177 11.39 -12.82 -7.09
N TYR A 178 11.24 -11.57 -6.66
CA TYR A 178 10.86 -10.45 -7.53
C TYR A 178 11.99 -9.44 -7.74
N ASN A 179 13.10 -9.55 -7.01
CA ASN A 179 14.17 -8.55 -7.02
C ASN A 179 13.63 -7.12 -6.78
N ALA A 180 12.64 -7.01 -5.89
CA ALA A 180 11.96 -5.78 -5.53
C ALA A 180 12.17 -5.46 -4.06
N GLU A 181 11.87 -4.21 -3.65
CA GLU A 181 11.89 -3.83 -2.25
C GLU A 181 10.53 -4.13 -1.57
N PRO A 182 10.52 -4.69 -0.34
CA PRO A 182 9.29 -4.85 0.41
C PRO A 182 8.86 -3.54 1.05
N GLY A 183 7.59 -3.19 0.86
CA GLY A 183 6.91 -2.09 1.54
C GLY A 183 5.80 -2.58 2.46
N PHE A 184 5.47 -1.78 3.46
CA PHE A 184 4.41 -2.10 4.42
C PHE A 184 3.48 -0.91 4.57
N ILE A 185 2.18 -1.13 4.39
CA ILE A 185 1.15 -0.12 4.62
C ILE A 185 0.55 -0.36 5.99
N THR A 186 0.34 0.67 6.81
CA THR A 186 -0.19 0.51 8.18
C THR A 186 -0.98 1.73 8.63
N MET A 187 -1.91 1.52 9.56
CA MET A 187 -2.55 2.60 10.33
C MET A 187 -1.80 2.92 11.64
N ASN A 188 -0.82 2.10 12.04
CA ASN A 188 -0.07 2.21 13.30
C ASN A 188 1.45 2.11 13.05
N MET A 189 1.99 3.17 12.43
CA MET A 189 3.40 3.27 12.07
C MET A 189 4.36 3.06 13.25
N PRO A 190 4.16 3.67 14.45
CA PRO A 190 5.10 3.47 15.56
C PRO A 190 5.23 2.00 15.97
N LYS A 191 4.09 1.30 16.12
CA LYS A 191 4.09 -0.13 16.48
C LYS A 191 4.68 -1.00 15.38
N LEU A 192 4.42 -0.66 14.10
CA LEU A 192 4.99 -1.41 12.98
C LEU A 192 6.52 -1.31 12.97
N LEU A 193 7.07 -0.11 13.17
CA LEU A 193 8.52 0.08 13.12
C LEU A 193 9.25 -0.76 14.17
N ASP A 194 8.74 -0.81 15.39
CA ASP A 194 9.30 -1.69 16.43
C ASP A 194 9.20 -3.17 16.03
N ALA A 195 8.06 -3.60 15.48
CA ALA A 195 7.87 -4.98 15.05
C ALA A 195 8.79 -5.39 13.88
N LEU A 196 9.05 -4.49 12.93
CA LEU A 196 9.96 -4.70 11.81
C LEU A 196 11.43 -4.76 12.28
N GLU A 197 11.81 -3.89 13.21
CA GLU A 197 13.14 -3.88 13.83
C GLU A 197 13.42 -5.20 14.57
N GLU A 198 12.46 -5.70 15.36
CA GLU A 198 12.58 -6.98 16.09
C GLU A 198 12.84 -8.19 15.18
N VAL A 199 12.32 -8.16 13.94
CA VAL A 199 12.54 -9.24 12.96
C VAL A 199 13.66 -8.94 11.97
N GLY A 200 14.48 -7.92 12.27
CA GLY A 200 15.69 -7.58 11.52
C GLY A 200 15.41 -6.98 10.13
N ILE A 201 14.29 -6.27 9.96
CA ILE A 201 14.00 -5.49 8.76
C ILE A 201 14.47 -4.06 9.00
N GLU A 202 15.65 -3.74 8.48
CA GLU A 202 16.27 -2.42 8.61
C GLU A 202 15.86 -1.46 7.49
N ASN A 203 15.72 -0.17 7.82
CA ASN A 203 15.37 0.90 6.89
C ASN A 203 14.16 0.59 5.95
N PRO A 204 13.03 0.10 6.51
CA PRO A 204 11.89 -0.34 5.72
C PRO A 204 11.21 0.82 4.96
N ILE A 205 10.51 0.48 3.89
CA ILE A 205 9.55 1.40 3.24
C ILE A 205 8.21 1.23 3.95
N VAL A 206 7.71 2.31 4.55
CA VAL A 206 6.44 2.28 5.29
C VAL A 206 5.50 3.35 4.75
N CYS A 207 4.31 2.95 4.33
CA CYS A 207 3.23 3.87 3.97
C CYS A 207 2.23 3.96 5.12
N ALA A 208 2.01 5.18 5.63
CA ALA A 208 1.12 5.41 6.76
C ALA A 208 0.34 6.71 6.59
N ASN A 209 -0.78 6.85 7.31
CA ASN A 209 -1.45 8.13 7.38
C ASN A 209 -0.53 9.11 8.10
N ILE A 210 -0.13 10.18 7.42
CA ILE A 210 0.70 11.23 8.01
C ILE A 210 0.11 12.55 7.53
N ASN A 211 -0.55 13.27 8.42
CA ASN A 211 -1.26 14.50 8.10
C ASN A 211 -1.33 15.42 9.32
N LYS A 212 -1.54 16.71 9.02
CA LYS A 212 -1.43 17.81 9.99
C LYS A 212 -2.36 17.69 11.21
N ILE A 213 -3.48 16.98 11.10
CA ILE A 213 -4.52 16.94 12.14
C ILE A 213 -4.63 15.58 12.84
N GLY A 214 -3.71 14.64 12.61
CA GLY A 214 -3.73 13.34 13.28
C GLY A 214 -4.79 12.37 12.74
N PHE A 215 -5.36 12.61 11.56
CA PHE A 215 -6.42 11.78 11.00
C PHE A 215 -5.91 10.36 10.72
N ARG A 216 -6.51 9.36 11.40
CA ARG A 216 -6.16 7.93 11.29
C ARG A 216 -4.68 7.60 11.60
N MET A 217 -4.05 8.37 12.48
CA MET A 217 -2.72 8.13 13.02
C MET A 217 -2.81 7.34 14.34
N CYS A 218 -3.07 6.03 14.26
CA CYS A 218 -3.24 5.19 15.45
C CYS A 218 -1.94 5.12 16.27
N GLY A 219 -2.02 5.42 17.56
CA GLY A 219 -0.85 5.62 18.42
C GLY A 219 -0.67 7.08 18.85
N GLY A 220 -1.36 8.02 18.19
CA GLY A 220 -1.32 9.45 18.52
C GLY A 220 -0.30 10.22 17.69
N PHE A 221 -0.51 11.53 17.60
CA PHE A 221 0.33 12.42 16.78
C PHE A 221 1.77 12.46 17.29
N GLU A 222 1.95 12.54 18.62
CA GLU A 222 3.27 12.62 19.27
C GLU A 222 4.10 11.34 19.07
N ALA A 223 3.45 10.18 18.97
CA ALA A 223 4.14 8.93 18.68
C ALA A 223 4.66 8.87 17.24
N TYR A 224 3.92 9.46 16.30
CA TYR A 224 4.36 9.58 14.91
C TYR A 224 5.50 10.59 14.76
N GLU A 225 5.42 11.75 15.41
CA GLU A 225 6.52 12.74 15.44
C GLU A 225 7.82 12.09 15.94
N ARG A 226 7.79 11.46 17.12
CA ARG A 226 8.97 10.76 17.66
C ARG A 226 9.50 9.70 16.71
N ALA A 227 8.62 8.90 16.10
CA ALA A 227 9.04 7.87 15.15
C ALA A 227 9.69 8.48 13.90
N LEU A 228 9.15 9.59 13.36
CA LEU A 228 9.73 10.31 12.22
C LEU A 228 11.06 10.97 12.55
N ASP A 229 11.30 11.37 13.80
CA ASP A 229 12.57 11.97 14.23
C ASP A 229 13.66 10.93 14.55
N GLU A 230 13.29 9.87 15.29
CA GLU A 230 14.26 9.00 15.95
C GLU A 230 14.55 7.70 15.18
N LYS A 231 13.58 7.17 14.42
CA LYS A 231 13.72 5.88 13.75
C LYS A 231 14.29 6.03 12.34
N LYS A 232 15.04 5.03 11.89
CA LYS A 232 15.58 4.98 10.52
C LYS A 232 14.65 4.17 9.61
N PHE A 233 13.92 4.85 8.74
CA PHE A 233 13.04 4.23 7.74
C PHE A 233 12.70 5.22 6.62
N ARG A 234 11.97 4.75 5.61
CA ARG A 234 11.56 5.54 4.44
C ARG A 234 10.04 5.68 4.44
N ALA A 235 9.54 6.84 4.89
CA ALA A 235 8.11 7.04 5.03
C ALA A 235 7.46 7.49 3.70
N ILE A 236 6.29 6.93 3.42
CA ILE A 236 5.36 7.39 2.38
C ILE A 236 4.12 7.92 3.08
N ALA A 237 3.87 9.22 2.95
CA ALA A 237 2.70 9.86 3.55
C ALA A 237 1.46 9.63 2.68
N MET A 238 0.44 9.00 3.25
CA MET A 238 -0.91 8.93 2.67
C MET A 238 -1.92 9.73 3.49
N SER A 239 -3.10 9.97 2.92
CA SER A 239 -4.18 10.75 3.57
C SER A 239 -3.75 12.17 3.98
N VAL A 240 -2.81 12.77 3.24
CA VAL A 240 -2.20 14.08 3.57
C VAL A 240 -3.22 15.21 3.71
N PHE A 241 -4.33 15.14 2.98
CA PHE A 241 -5.43 16.12 3.04
C PHE A 241 -6.44 15.84 4.17
N ALA A 242 -6.25 14.78 4.96
CA ALA A 242 -7.19 14.30 5.98
C ALA A 242 -8.63 14.19 5.44
N SER A 243 -8.77 13.49 4.31
CA SER A 243 -10.00 13.38 3.52
C SER A 243 -10.55 14.69 2.95
N GLY A 244 -9.85 15.82 3.07
CA GLY A 244 -10.30 17.15 2.63
C GLY A 244 -10.55 18.12 3.78
N ALA A 245 -10.30 17.71 5.03
CA ALA A 245 -10.38 18.59 6.19
C ALA A 245 -9.22 19.61 6.24
N VAL A 246 -8.11 19.35 5.56
CA VAL A 246 -6.96 20.26 5.47
C VAL A 246 -6.84 20.81 4.04
N PRO A 247 -6.73 22.14 3.85
CA PRO A 247 -6.52 22.74 2.54
C PRO A 247 -5.27 22.18 1.83
N PRO A 248 -5.29 21.95 0.50
CA PRO A 248 -4.19 21.28 -0.19
C PRO A 248 -2.81 21.92 0.00
N ARG A 249 -2.72 23.26 -0.07
CA ARG A 249 -1.46 23.98 0.12
C ARG A 249 -0.90 23.76 1.53
N GLU A 250 -1.73 23.94 2.54
CA GLU A 250 -1.37 23.76 3.96
C GLU A 250 -0.97 22.31 4.26
N ALA A 251 -1.68 21.34 3.68
CA ALA A 251 -1.38 19.92 3.84
C ALA A 251 -0.01 19.56 3.27
N ILE A 252 0.27 19.96 2.02
CA ILE A 252 1.53 19.63 1.35
C ILE A 252 2.70 20.36 2.00
N GLU A 253 2.55 21.64 2.33
CA GLU A 253 3.58 22.40 3.06
C GLU A 253 3.98 21.70 4.36
N TRP A 254 3.00 21.31 5.17
CA TRP A 254 3.26 20.67 6.45
C TRP A 254 3.93 19.30 6.28
N VAL A 255 3.44 18.46 5.36
CA VAL A 255 4.03 17.11 5.14
C VAL A 255 5.46 17.21 4.62
N CYS A 256 5.76 18.14 3.70
CA CYS A 256 7.11 18.32 3.16
C CYS A 256 8.14 18.79 4.19
N GLN A 257 7.71 19.34 5.32
CA GLN A 257 8.58 19.77 6.43
C GLN A 257 8.92 18.65 7.41
N GLN A 258 8.22 17.50 7.34
CA GLN A 258 8.44 16.40 8.28
C GLN A 258 9.70 15.60 7.93
N PRO A 259 10.45 15.11 8.94
CA PRO A 259 11.61 14.27 8.70
C PRO A 259 11.23 12.88 8.20
N ASN A 260 12.18 12.18 7.58
CA ASN A 260 12.05 10.80 7.08
C ASN A 260 10.95 10.53 6.04
N ILE A 261 10.14 11.53 5.67
CA ILE A 261 9.22 11.41 4.54
C ILE A 261 10.01 11.47 3.24
N GLN A 262 9.83 10.44 2.41
CA GLN A 262 10.50 10.31 1.11
C GLN A 262 9.53 10.41 -0.07
N ALA A 263 8.25 10.13 0.16
CA ALA A 263 7.22 10.28 -0.86
C ALA A 263 5.85 10.63 -0.26
N ILE A 264 5.00 11.25 -1.08
CA ILE A 264 3.56 11.42 -0.83
C ILE A 264 2.81 10.56 -1.84
N VAL A 265 1.82 9.81 -1.36
CA VAL A 265 0.83 9.17 -2.22
C VAL A 265 -0.48 9.96 -2.17
N PHE A 266 -1.03 10.26 -3.35
CA PHE A 266 -2.27 11.02 -3.48
C PHE A 266 -3.19 10.43 -4.56
N GLY A 267 -4.49 10.66 -4.42
CA GLY A 267 -5.49 10.32 -5.44
C GLY A 267 -6.15 11.57 -5.99
N ALA A 268 -6.45 11.58 -7.29
CA ALA A 268 -7.19 12.64 -7.95
C ALA A 268 -7.96 12.10 -9.17
N SER A 269 -9.06 12.74 -9.55
CA SER A 269 -9.90 12.29 -10.68
C SER A 269 -9.91 13.25 -11.88
N SER A 270 -9.14 14.34 -11.81
CA SER A 270 -9.05 15.35 -12.86
C SER A 270 -7.60 15.81 -13.06
N LYS A 271 -7.26 16.14 -14.31
CA LYS A 271 -5.93 16.67 -14.68
C LYS A 271 -5.55 17.91 -13.88
N THR A 272 -6.49 18.82 -13.67
CA THR A 272 -6.28 20.04 -12.88
C THR A 272 -5.86 19.73 -11.46
N ASN A 273 -6.51 18.78 -10.79
CA ASN A 273 -6.15 18.41 -9.42
C ASN A 273 -4.78 17.72 -9.35
N ILE A 274 -4.49 16.85 -10.31
CA ILE A 274 -3.17 16.21 -10.45
C ILE A 274 -2.07 17.27 -10.58
N ARG A 275 -2.22 18.19 -11.54
CA ARG A 275 -1.26 19.27 -11.76
C ARG A 275 -1.09 20.14 -10.52
N ASN A 276 -2.20 20.54 -9.88
CA ASN A 276 -2.14 21.36 -8.67
C ASN A 276 -1.38 20.68 -7.54
N THR A 277 -1.65 19.40 -7.27
CA THR A 277 -0.92 18.64 -6.24
C THR A 277 0.56 18.54 -6.58
N LYS A 278 0.88 18.23 -7.85
CA LYS A 278 2.26 18.17 -8.31
C LYS A 278 3.00 19.50 -8.11
N SER A 279 2.40 20.61 -8.55
CA SER A 279 3.01 21.94 -8.42
C SER A 279 3.24 22.34 -6.96
N LEU A 280 2.32 21.99 -6.05
CA LEU A 280 2.53 22.22 -4.61
C LEU A 280 3.69 21.38 -4.07
N VAL A 281 3.80 20.12 -4.48
CA VAL A 281 4.92 19.25 -4.10
C VAL A 281 6.24 19.78 -4.62
N GLU A 282 6.31 20.22 -5.88
CA GLU A 282 7.51 20.87 -6.45
C GLU A 282 7.87 22.17 -5.73
N GLU A 283 6.86 22.96 -5.32
CA GLU A 283 7.06 24.24 -4.63
C GLU A 283 7.67 24.07 -3.24
N PHE A 284 7.13 23.14 -2.44
CA PHE A 284 7.50 22.97 -1.03
C PHE A 284 8.58 21.92 -0.80
N TRP A 285 8.61 20.88 -1.62
CA TRP A 285 9.60 19.80 -1.50
C TRP A 285 10.86 20.13 -2.29
N ARG A 286 11.43 21.32 -2.00
CA ARG A 286 12.59 21.83 -2.73
C ARG A 286 13.78 20.89 -2.59
N ILE A 287 14.39 20.67 -3.75
CA ILE A 287 15.60 19.90 -3.98
C ILE A 287 16.76 20.70 -3.38
N ASN A 288 17.28 20.25 -2.24
CA ASN A 288 18.70 20.44 -1.96
C ASN A 288 19.46 19.32 -2.66
#